data_AF-A0A453EN40-F1
#
_entry.id   AF-A0A453EN40-F1
#
_cell.length_a   1.000
_cell.length_b   1.000
_cell.length_c   1.000
_cell.angle_alpha   90.00
_cell.angle_beta   90.00
_cell.angle_gamma   90.00
#
_symmetry.space_group_name_H-M   'P 1'
#
loop_
_entity.id
_entity.type
_entity.pdbx_description
1 polymer ?
#
loop_
_entity_poly.entity_id
_entity_poly.type
_entity_poly.pdbx_seq_one_letter_code
_entity_poly.pdbx_strand_id
1 'polypeptide(L)'
;MVKGAVRYEPGPAFQESGEQGKLEIPASGSTEFWLIQWPLNHVNASDFNGQEVSLNKHHDDGNLGNLESSSGKSYELVSFAAQQPDATVFIPSGSEMKAVHAY
;
A
#
# COMPACT_ATOMS: atom_id res chain seq x y z
N MET A 1 -36.43 19.87 16.50
CA MET A 1 -35.99 20.06 15.10
C MET A 1 -34.54 19.60 15.01
N VAL A 2 -34.29 18.43 14.42
CA VAL A 2 -32.92 17.95 14.20
C VAL A 2 -32.35 18.76 13.03
N LYS A 3 -31.30 19.53 13.30
CA LYS A 3 -30.49 20.20 12.26
C LYS A 3 -30.03 19.11 11.30
N GLY A 4 -30.47 19.16 10.04
CA GLY A 4 -30.05 18.22 9.00
C GLY A 4 -28.53 18.18 8.95
N ALA A 5 -27.95 16.98 9.05
CA ALA A 5 -26.52 16.79 8.97
C ALA A 5 -26.05 17.27 7.59
N VAL A 6 -25.22 18.30 7.55
CA VAL A 6 -24.55 18.74 6.33
C VAL A 6 -23.54 17.64 5.99
N ARG A 7 -23.85 16.81 4.99
CA ARG A 7 -22.94 15.81 4.47
C ARG A 7 -21.93 16.52 3.55
N TYR A 8 -20.67 16.15 3.67
CA TYR A 8 -19.64 16.59 2.71
C TYR A 8 -20.00 16.10 1.31
N GLU A 9 -20.00 17.01 0.34
CA GLU A 9 -20.10 16.69 -1.08
C GLU A 9 -18.70 16.83 -1.72
N PRO A 10 -18.11 15.74 -2.23
CA PRO A 10 -16.84 15.83 -2.93
C PRO A 10 -16.97 16.65 -4.22
N GLY A 11 -15.88 17.32 -4.61
CA GLY A 11 -15.83 18.03 -5.89
C GLY A 11 -16.06 17.09 -7.09
N PRO A 12 -16.42 17.62 -8.27
CA PRO A 12 -16.85 16.82 -9.43
C PRO A 12 -15.77 15.88 -10.00
N ALA A 13 -14.51 16.07 -9.62
CA ALA A 13 -13.39 15.20 -10.00
C ALA A 13 -13.21 13.97 -9.07
N PHE A 14 -14.05 13.83 -8.04
CA PHE A 14 -13.90 12.79 -7.03
C PHE A 14 -15.21 12.02 -6.88
N GLN A 15 -15.10 10.70 -6.74
CA GLN A 15 -16.23 9.83 -6.43
C GLN A 15 -15.99 9.10 -5.12
N GLU A 16 -17.06 8.86 -4.37
CA GLU A 16 -17.02 7.97 -3.19
C GLU A 16 -16.80 6.53 -3.68
N SER A 17 -15.74 5.89 -3.19
CA SER A 17 -15.45 4.49 -3.52
C SER A 17 -16.51 3.58 -2.90
N GLY A 18 -17.14 2.77 -3.74
CA GLY A 18 -18.07 1.72 -3.32
C GLY A 18 -17.40 0.40 -2.98
N GLU A 19 -16.06 0.31 -3.04
CA GLU A 19 -15.34 -0.92 -2.75
C GLU A 19 -15.46 -1.27 -1.26
N GLN A 20 -16.26 -2.29 -0.97
CA GLN A 20 -16.33 -2.92 0.34
C GLN A 20 -15.17 -3.90 0.48
N GLY A 21 -13.95 -3.38 0.60
CA GLY A 21 -12.78 -4.19 0.90
C GLY A 21 -12.86 -4.70 2.33
N LYS A 22 -13.56 -5.81 2.60
CA LYS A 22 -13.60 -6.40 3.94
C LYS A 22 -12.28 -7.11 4.23
N LEU A 23 -11.26 -6.35 4.63
CA LEU A 23 -10.01 -6.92 5.12
C LEU A 23 -10.16 -7.21 6.63
N GLU A 24 -10.53 -8.44 6.97
CA GLU A 24 -10.43 -8.92 8.35
C GLU A 24 -8.97 -9.22 8.65
N ILE A 25 -8.30 -8.32 9.37
CA ILE A 25 -6.92 -8.57 9.82
C ILE A 25 -6.99 -9.17 11.23
N PRO A 26 -6.68 -10.47 11.41
CA PRO A 26 -6.62 -11.05 12.74
C PRO A 26 -5.47 -10.38 13.48
N ALA A 27 -5.79 -9.70 14.59
CA ALA A 27 -4.78 -9.16 15.50
C ALA A 27 -4.08 -10.33 16.22
N SER A 28 -3.09 -10.92 15.58
CA SER A 28 -2.19 -11.89 16.19
C SER A 28 -0.84 -11.24 16.47
N GLY A 29 -0.15 -11.67 17.53
CA GLY A 29 1.15 -11.10 17.92
C GLY A 29 2.29 -11.34 16.92
N SER A 30 2.08 -12.11 15.85
CA SER A 30 3.09 -12.46 14.84
C SER A 30 2.80 -11.91 13.44
N THR A 31 1.84 -10.99 13.30
CA THR A 31 1.52 -10.36 12.01
C THR A 31 2.38 -9.11 11.79
N GLU A 32 3.15 -9.07 10.71
CA GLU A 32 3.90 -7.90 10.26
C GLU A 32 3.18 -7.21 9.09
N PHE A 33 3.12 -5.87 9.11
CA PHE A 33 2.63 -5.08 7.97
C PHE A 33 3.79 -4.48 7.19
N TRP A 34 3.71 -4.57 5.87
CA TRP A 34 4.72 -4.05 4.96
C TRP A 34 4.10 -2.98 4.07
N LEU A 35 4.71 -1.80 4.06
CA LEU A 35 4.42 -0.76 3.07
C LEU A 35 5.48 -0.84 1.99
N ILE A 36 5.08 -1.26 0.80
CA ILE A 36 5.98 -1.40 -0.35
C ILE A 36 5.72 -0.26 -1.32
N GLN A 37 6.72 0.56 -1.58
CA GLN A 37 6.64 1.62 -2.59
C GLN A 37 7.10 1.08 -3.94
N TRP A 38 6.22 1.17 -4.93
CA TRP A 38 6.50 0.72 -6.28
C TRP A 38 6.53 1.93 -7.24
N PRO A 39 7.59 2.09 -8.06
CA PRO A 39 7.70 3.21 -8.98
C PRO A 39 6.69 3.10 -10.13
N LEU A 40 5.60 3.87 -10.01
CA LEU A 40 4.52 3.95 -10.99
C LEU A 40 5.06 4.38 -12.36
N ASN A 41 4.58 3.75 -13.45
CA ASN A 41 4.94 3.99 -14.85
C ASN A 41 6.39 3.67 -15.27
N HIS A 42 7.28 3.38 -14.33
CA HIS A 42 8.67 3.00 -14.64
C HIS A 42 8.89 1.49 -14.61
N VAL A 43 8.01 0.76 -13.90
CA VAL A 43 8.15 -0.67 -13.68
C VAL A 43 6.84 -1.38 -13.96
N ASN A 44 6.86 -2.28 -14.93
CA ASN A 44 5.75 -3.16 -15.22
C ASN A 44 5.88 -4.44 -14.39
N ALA A 45 4.90 -4.70 -13.52
CA ALA A 45 4.91 -5.88 -12.64
C ALA A 45 4.95 -7.20 -13.44
N SER A 46 4.40 -7.21 -14.66
CA SER A 46 4.46 -8.39 -15.54
C SER A 46 5.89 -8.75 -15.96
N ASP A 47 6.85 -7.82 -15.92
CA ASP A 47 8.22 -8.07 -16.39
C ASP A 47 9.00 -9.02 -15.47
N PHE A 48 8.50 -9.26 -14.25
CA PHE A 48 9.15 -10.12 -13.25
C PHE A 48 8.64 -11.56 -13.28
N ASN A 49 7.59 -11.87 -14.04
CA ASN A 49 7.12 -13.25 -14.27
C ASN A 49 6.97 -14.13 -13.01
N GLY A 50 6.55 -13.54 -11.88
CA GLY A 50 6.41 -14.28 -10.61
C GLY A 50 7.73 -14.60 -9.92
N GLN A 51 8.81 -13.89 -10.25
CA GLN A 51 10.10 -13.97 -9.55
C GLN A 51 9.90 -13.79 -8.03
N GLU A 52 10.54 -14.65 -7.27
CA GLU A 52 10.59 -14.57 -5.81
C GLU A 52 11.91 -13.92 -5.38
N VAL A 53 11.86 -13.15 -4.30
CA VAL A 53 13.05 -12.52 -3.70
C VAL A 53 13.12 -12.88 -2.22
N SER A 54 14.29 -13.33 -1.80
CA SER A 54 14.59 -13.56 -0.39
C SER A 54 14.96 -12.22 0.26
N LEU A 55 14.18 -11.82 1.26
CA LEU A 55 14.42 -10.57 1.98
C LEU A 55 15.46 -10.76 3.08
N ASN A 56 16.58 -10.06 2.98
CA ASN A 56 17.61 -10.06 4.02
C ASN A 56 17.41 -8.90 4.99
N LYS A 57 16.78 -9.17 6.13
CA LYS A 57 16.53 -8.16 7.17
C LYS A 57 17.76 -7.82 8.04
N HIS A 58 18.89 -8.52 7.86
CA HIS A 58 20.06 -8.44 8.73
C HIS A 58 21.22 -7.62 8.15
N HIS A 59 21.02 -6.98 6.99
CA HIS A 59 22.05 -6.14 6.40
C HIS A 59 22.05 -4.74 7.00
N ASP A 60 23.22 -4.30 7.46
CA ASP A 60 23.45 -2.95 7.99
C ASP A 60 23.36 -1.86 6.90
N ASP A 61 23.39 -2.24 5.63
CA ASP A 61 23.31 -1.34 4.47
C ASP A 61 21.86 -0.97 4.07
N GLY A 62 20.86 -1.64 4.66
CA GLY A 62 19.45 -1.42 4.35
C GLY A 62 18.97 -2.04 3.03
N ASN A 63 19.80 -2.74 2.26
CA ASN A 63 19.37 -3.50 1.10
C ASN A 63 18.72 -4.82 1.56
N LEU A 64 17.47 -5.03 1.15
CA LEU A 64 16.70 -6.23 1.44
C LEU A 64 16.84 -7.30 0.36
N GLY A 65 17.16 -6.92 -0.87
CA GLY A 65 17.31 -7.83 -2.01
C GLY A 65 17.26 -7.09 -3.35
N ASN A 66 17.39 -7.82 -4.44
CA ASN A 66 17.37 -7.27 -5.79
C ASN A 66 16.40 -8.04 -6.68
N LEU A 67 15.75 -7.33 -7.59
CA LEU A 67 14.87 -7.87 -8.62
C LEU A 67 15.44 -7.51 -10.00
N GLU A 68 15.29 -8.42 -10.96
CA GLU A 68 15.70 -8.17 -12.33
C GLU A 68 14.52 -8.40 -13.26
N SER A 69 14.20 -7.38 -14.05
CA SER A 69 13.12 -7.45 -15.04
C SER A 69 13.61 -8.17 -16.29
N SER A 70 12.67 -8.74 -17.06
CA SER A 70 12.96 -9.33 -18.38
C SER A 70 13.61 -8.35 -19.38
N SER A 71 13.50 -7.04 -19.13
CA SER A 71 14.17 -5.99 -19.91
C SER A 71 15.67 -5.81 -19.57
N GLY A 72 16.19 -6.52 -18.57
CA GLY A 72 17.57 -6.41 -18.08
C GLY A 72 17.80 -5.25 -17.09
N LYS A 73 16.74 -4.55 -16.67
CA LYS A 73 16.83 -3.56 -15.58
C LYS A 73 16.82 -4.25 -14.23
N SER A 74 17.75 -3.85 -13.36
CA SER A 74 17.82 -4.29 -11.96
C SER A 74 17.25 -3.22 -11.03
N TYR A 75 16.56 -3.67 -10.00
CA TYR A 75 15.91 -2.85 -8.98
C TYR A 75 16.34 -3.34 -7.61
N GLU A 76 16.83 -2.43 -6.78
CA GLU A 76 17.16 -2.72 -5.39
C GLU A 76 15.91 -2.52 -4.52
N LEU A 77 15.59 -3.53 -3.72
CA LEU A 77 14.60 -3.40 -2.67
C LEU A 77 15.31 -2.95 -1.41
N VAL A 78 15.00 -1.75 -0.94
CA VAL A 78 15.66 -1.15 0.22
C VAL A 78 14.67 -0.97 1.37
N SER A 79 15.15 -1.26 2.57
CA SER A 79 14.47 -0.96 3.82
C SER A 79 14.72 0.48 4.22
N PHE A 80 13.65 1.23 4.41
CA PHE A 80 13.70 2.56 5.02
C PHE A 80 13.49 2.52 6.54
N ALA A 81 13.70 1.37 7.18
CA ALA A 81 13.41 1.15 8.61
C ALA A 81 14.16 2.08 9.58
N ALA A 82 15.23 2.75 9.13
CA ALA A 82 15.90 3.79 9.91
C ALA A 82 15.03 5.04 10.12
N GLN A 83 14.00 5.24 9.29
CA GLN A 83 12.99 6.26 9.47
C GLN A 83 11.77 5.65 10.18
N GLN A 84 11.33 6.30 11.26
CA GLN A 84 10.09 5.91 11.93
C GLN A 84 8.95 6.01 10.92
N PRO A 85 8.08 4.99 10.79
CA PRO A 85 7.00 5.03 9.81
C PRO A 85 6.05 6.20 10.11
N ASP A 86 5.98 7.17 9.20
CA ASP A 86 5.01 8.27 9.23
C ASP A 86 3.82 7.92 8.32
N ALA A 87 3.20 6.77 8.58
CA ALA A 87 2.05 6.28 7.83
C ALA A 87 0.97 5.76 8.77
N THR A 88 -0.28 6.17 8.50
CA THR A 88 -1.46 5.64 9.19
C THR A 88 -2.18 4.67 8.26
N VAL A 89 -2.39 3.43 8.73
CA VAL A 89 -3.17 2.43 8.01
C VAL A 89 -4.64 2.59 8.38
N PHE A 90 -5.49 2.84 7.38
CA PHE A 90 -6.94 2.87 7.56
C PHE A 90 -7.54 1.53 7.13
N ILE A 91 -8.22 0.85 8.07
CA ILE A 91 -8.85 -0.44 7.80
C ILE A 91 -10.37 -0.21 7.73
N PRO A 92 -11.03 -0.56 6.63
CA PRO A 92 -12.49 -0.48 6.51
C PRO A 92 -13.17 -1.44 7.47
N SER A 93 -13.95 -0.92 8.42
CA SER A 93 -14.95 -1.70 9.13
C SER A 93 -16.10 -1.96 8.17
N GLY A 94 -16.36 -3.23 7.84
CA GLY A 94 -17.19 -3.73 6.72
C GLY A 94 -18.65 -3.28 6.59
N SER A 95 -19.03 -2.10 7.08
CA SER A 95 -20.33 -1.48 6.89
C SER A 95 -20.26 -0.12 6.18
N GLU A 96 -19.29 0.77 6.44
CA GLU A 96 -19.39 2.17 5.94
C GLU A 96 -18.05 2.95 5.81
N MET A 97 -16.99 2.38 5.25
CA MET A 97 -15.81 3.20 4.94
C MET A 97 -15.99 3.93 3.61
N LYS A 98 -15.94 5.27 3.65
CA LYS A 98 -16.16 6.18 2.51
C LYS A 98 -14.86 6.86 2.12
N ALA A 99 -14.00 6.16 1.40
CA ALA A 99 -12.83 6.78 0.80
C ALA A 99 -13.25 7.50 -0.49
N VAL A 100 -12.70 8.68 -0.75
CA VAL A 100 -12.85 9.36 -2.04
C VAL A 100 -11.55 9.18 -2.83
N HIS A 101 -11.67 8.87 -4.12
CA HIS A 101 -10.52 8.75 -5.01
C HIS A 101 -10.65 9.73 -6.17
N ALA A 102 -9.51 10.21 -6.67
CA ALA A 102 -9.41 11.11 -7.81
C ALA A 102 -9.19 10.31 -9.10
N TYR A 103 -9.67 10.85 -10.23
CA TYR A 103 -9.34 10.38 -11.58
C TYR A 103 -8.03 10.98 -12.10
#